data_AF-A0AAQ4FEJ4-F1
#
_entry.id   AF-A0AAQ4FEJ4-F1
#
_cell.length_a   1.000
_cell.length_b   1.000
_cell.length_c   1.000
_cell.angle_alpha   90.00
_cell.angle_beta   90.00
_cell.angle_gamma   90.00
#
_symmetry.space_group_name_H-M   'P 1'
#
loop_
_entity.id
_entity.type
_entity.pdbx_description
1 polymer ?
#
loop_
_entity_poly.entity_id
_entity_poly.type
_entity_poly.pdbx_seq_one_letter_code
_entity_poly.pdbx_strand_id
1 'polypeptide(L)'
;MAAPTTSASAQTFKHDYSKRPSSEDSAVDPVEEMLKKTGCIELHYAVQECMAEHRDWRKCQDEVRNFQSCMERNAKKRATQ
;
A
#
# COMPACT_ATOMS: atom_id res chain seq x y z
N MET A 1 17.36 12.19 52.08
CA MET A 1 16.67 13.00 51.06
C MET A 1 16.20 12.07 49.96
N ALA A 2 14.89 11.92 49.79
CA ALA A 2 14.29 11.06 48.78
C ALA A 2 14.20 11.79 47.43
N ALA A 3 14.33 11.03 46.34
CA ALA A 3 13.70 11.37 45.07
C ALA A 3 13.22 10.06 44.41
N PRO A 4 11.90 9.85 44.27
CA PRO A 4 11.35 8.78 43.45
C PRO A 4 11.20 9.29 42.01
N THR A 5 12.03 8.80 41.08
CA THR A 5 11.80 9.04 39.65
C THR A 5 11.13 7.81 39.06
N THR A 6 9.81 7.82 39.06
CA THR A 6 8.98 7.05 38.14
C THR A 6 9.41 7.36 36.71
N SER A 7 9.82 6.36 35.93
CA SER A 7 9.96 6.57 34.48
C SER A 7 9.61 5.30 33.71
N ALA A 8 8.37 5.34 33.21
CA ALA A 8 7.86 4.77 31.96
C ALA A 8 8.21 3.32 31.59
N SER A 9 7.19 2.46 31.65
CA SER A 9 7.13 1.21 30.89
C SER A 9 7.35 1.48 29.40
N ALA A 10 8.52 1.08 28.89
CA ALA A 10 8.79 1.01 27.46
C ALA A 10 7.91 -0.10 26.83
N GLN A 11 6.79 0.29 26.24
CA GLN A 11 5.96 -0.67 25.50
C GLN A 11 6.56 -0.89 24.11
N THR A 12 7.21 -2.04 23.93
CA THR A 12 7.74 -2.48 22.64
C THR A 12 6.58 -2.94 21.75
N PHE A 13 6.22 -2.16 20.73
CA PHE A 13 5.32 -2.63 19.67
C PHE A 13 6.05 -3.68 18.83
N LYS A 14 5.82 -4.96 19.10
CA LYS A 14 6.38 -6.07 18.33
C LYS A 14 5.48 -6.33 17.12
N HIS A 15 5.89 -5.88 15.94
CA HIS A 15 5.28 -6.34 14.71
C HIS A 15 5.69 -7.80 14.47
N ASP A 16 4.72 -8.72 14.54
CA ASP A 16 4.93 -10.14 14.24
C ASP A 16 5.06 -10.34 12.72
N TYR A 17 6.28 -10.61 12.26
CA TYR A 17 6.57 -10.97 10.86
C TYR A 17 6.43 -12.49 10.62
N SER A 18 5.90 -13.25 11.59
CA SER A 18 5.95 -14.72 11.59
C SER A 18 4.94 -15.39 10.64
N LYS A 19 4.08 -14.63 9.96
CA LYS A 19 3.12 -15.19 8.99
C LYS A 19 3.59 -14.96 7.55
N ARG A 20 4.56 -15.75 7.09
CA ARG A 20 4.75 -15.98 5.65
C ARG A 20 3.91 -17.19 5.26
N PRO A 21 2.74 -17.04 4.60
CA PRO A 21 2.12 -18.17 3.94
C PRO A 21 3.05 -18.59 2.80
N SER A 22 3.86 -19.62 3.06
CA SER A 22 4.45 -20.43 2.01
C SER A 22 3.36 -21.35 1.52
N SER A 23 3.16 -21.42 0.21
CA SER A 23 2.59 -22.54 -0.58
C SER A 23 1.56 -22.05 -1.60
N GLU A 24 2.01 -21.90 -2.84
CA GLU A 24 1.46 -22.46 -4.11
C GLU A 24 -0.04 -22.27 -4.48
N ASP A 25 -0.90 -21.73 -3.62
CA ASP A 25 -2.31 -21.35 -3.87
C ASP A 25 -2.49 -19.81 -4.03
N SER A 26 -1.38 -19.08 -4.05
CA SER A 26 -1.32 -17.59 -4.08
C SER A 26 -0.70 -17.05 -5.36
N ALA A 27 -1.10 -17.57 -6.53
CA ALA A 27 -0.52 -17.14 -7.81
C ALA A 27 -0.83 -15.68 -8.18
N VAL A 28 -1.83 -15.06 -7.55
CA VAL A 28 -2.23 -13.67 -7.77
C VAL A 28 -1.98 -12.87 -6.50
N ASP A 29 -1.21 -11.79 -6.63
CA ASP A 29 -1.00 -10.83 -5.54
C ASP A 29 -2.37 -10.28 -5.07
N PRO A 30 -2.70 -10.36 -3.76
CA PRO A 30 -3.94 -9.78 -3.23
C PRO A 30 -4.15 -8.31 -3.62
N VAL A 31 -3.07 -7.54 -3.79
CA VAL A 31 -3.11 -6.16 -4.26
C VAL A 31 -3.57 -6.10 -5.72
N GLU A 32 -3.01 -6.93 -6.60
CA GLU A 32 -3.46 -6.99 -7.99
C GLU A 32 -4.92 -7.44 -8.10
N GLU A 33 -5.36 -8.42 -7.30
CA GLU A 33 -6.75 -8.85 -7.27
C GLU A 33 -7.69 -7.70 -6.86
N MET A 34 -7.31 -6.94 -5.84
CA MET A 34 -8.03 -5.73 -5.43
C MET A 34 -8.07 -4.71 -6.58
N LEU A 35 -6.94 -4.46 -7.24
CA LEU A 35 -6.87 -3.50 -8.34
C LEU A 35 -7.76 -3.90 -9.53
N LYS A 36 -7.83 -5.19 -9.87
CA LYS A 36 -8.77 -5.73 -10.86
C LYS A 36 -10.22 -5.43 -10.48
N LYS A 37 -10.60 -5.69 -9.21
CA LYS A 37 -11.95 -5.41 -8.71
C LYS A 37 -12.30 -3.91 -8.76
N THR A 38 -11.33 -3.03 -8.51
CA THR A 38 -11.56 -1.57 -8.57
C THR A 38 -11.57 -1.00 -10.00
N GLY A 39 -11.07 -1.75 -10.98
CA GLY A 39 -10.88 -1.27 -12.35
C GLY A 39 -9.72 -0.27 -12.52
N CYS A 40 -8.86 -0.12 -11.50
CA CYS A 40 -7.70 0.79 -11.54
C CYS A 40 -6.39 0.11 -11.95
N ILE A 41 -6.44 -1.15 -12.40
CA ILE A 41 -5.22 -1.94 -12.64
C ILE A 41 -4.39 -1.47 -13.84
N GLU A 42 -5.01 -1.01 -14.92
CA GLU A 42 -4.26 -0.46 -16.08
C GLU A 42 -3.41 0.75 -15.69
N LEU A 43 -3.95 1.61 -14.81
CA LEU A 43 -3.23 2.77 -14.29
C LEU A 43 -2.10 2.37 -13.34
N HIS A 44 -2.24 1.23 -12.65
CA HIS A 44 -1.15 0.67 -11.87
C HIS A 44 -0.01 0.19 -12.79
N TYR A 45 -0.33 -0.51 -13.88
CA TYR A 45 0.67 -0.93 -14.86
C TYR A 45 1.35 0.25 -15.54
N ALA A 46 0.62 1.33 -15.88
CA ALA A 46 1.23 2.55 -16.41
C ALA A 46 2.28 3.16 -15.46
N VAL A 47 2.03 3.14 -14.14
CA VAL A 47 3.02 3.58 -13.14
C VAL A 47 4.24 2.65 -13.13
N GLN A 48 4.02 1.33 -13.22
CA GLN A 48 5.12 0.36 -13.27
C GLN A 48 5.98 0.55 -14.53
N GLU A 49 5.36 0.76 -15.69
CA GLU A 49 6.04 1.02 -16.97
C GLU A 49 6.87 2.30 -16.90
N CYS A 50 6.30 3.40 -16.40
CA CYS A 50 7.05 4.65 -16.22
C CYS A 50 8.26 4.47 -15.29
N MET A 51 8.09 3.72 -14.20
CA MET A 51 9.19 3.44 -13.28
C MET A 51 10.23 2.49 -13.88
N ALA A 52 9.83 1.56 -14.74
CA ALA A 52 10.75 0.70 -15.47
C ALA A 52 11.59 1.48 -16.50
N GLU A 53 10.98 2.45 -17.18
CA GLU A 53 11.65 3.28 -18.19
C GLU A 53 12.53 4.37 -17.55
N HIS A 54 11.97 5.16 -16.64
CA HIS A 54 12.66 6.35 -16.11
C HIS A 54 13.43 6.09 -14.82
N ARG A 55 13.00 5.11 -14.02
CA ARG A 55 13.56 4.80 -12.69
C ARG A 55 13.63 6.02 -11.75
N ASP A 56 12.84 7.05 -12.03
CA ASP A 56 12.71 8.28 -11.25
C ASP A 56 11.23 8.60 -11.07
N TRP A 57 10.73 8.38 -9.85
CA TRP A 57 9.33 8.59 -9.51
C TRP A 57 8.87 10.05 -9.72
N ARG A 58 9.79 11.02 -9.70
CA ARG A 58 9.45 12.44 -9.95
C ARG A 58 9.00 12.67 -11.39
N LYS A 59 9.44 11.84 -12.33
CA LYS A 59 8.99 11.88 -13.73
C LYS A 59 7.67 11.16 -13.93
N CYS A 60 7.33 10.23 -13.04
CA CYS A 60 6.10 9.44 -13.08
C CYS A 60 4.92 10.05 -12.31
N GLN A 61 4.96 11.35 -12.03
CA GLN A 61 3.95 11.98 -11.21
C GLN A 61 2.57 12.02 -11.87
N ASP A 62 2.51 12.12 -13.21
CA ASP A 62 1.25 12.14 -13.93
C ASP A 62 0.53 10.79 -13.85
N GLU A 63 1.26 9.69 -14.06
CA GLU A 63 0.78 8.32 -13.92
C GLU A 63 0.30 8.05 -12.49
N VAL A 64 1.08 8.49 -11.49
CA VAL A 64 0.73 8.33 -10.07
C VAL A 64 -0.52 9.13 -9.71
N ARG A 65 -0.66 10.38 -10.20
CA ARG A 65 -1.87 11.21 -9.98
C ARG A 65 -3.11 10.59 -10.62
N ASN A 66 -2.97 10.02 -11.83
CA ASN A 66 -4.06 9.33 -12.50
C ASN A 66 -4.52 8.10 -11.72
N PHE A 67 -3.56 7.29 -11.27
CA PHE A 67 -3.83 6.12 -10.44
C PHE A 67 -4.52 6.52 -9.11
N GLN A 68 -4.00 7.53 -8.41
CA GLN A 68 -4.61 8.07 -7.20
C GLN A 68 -6.06 8.51 -7.43
N SER A 69 -6.29 9.28 -8.49
CA SER A 69 -7.63 9.78 -8.84
C SER A 69 -8.62 8.64 -9.09
N CYS A 70 -8.17 7.54 -9.70
CA CYS A 70 -9.01 6.34 -9.89
C CYS A 70 -9.41 5.72 -8.54
N MET A 71 -8.43 5.52 -7.66
CA MET A 71 -8.66 4.93 -6.33
C MET A 71 -9.58 5.79 -5.47
N GLU A 72 -9.44 7.11 -5.50
CA GLU A 72 -10.33 8.04 -4.80
C GLU A 72 -11.76 7.98 -5.31
N ARG A 73 -11.97 7.92 -6.64
CA ARG A 73 -13.30 7.74 -7.23
C ARG A 73 -13.92 6.42 -6.77
N ASN A 74 -13.15 5.33 -6.77
CA ASN A 74 -13.62 4.04 -6.30
C ASN A 74 -13.96 4.05 -4.81
N ALA A 75 -13.13 4.69 -3.97
CA ALA A 75 -13.41 4.86 -2.54
C ALA A 75 -14.74 5.59 -2.31
N LYS A 76 -15.00 6.68 -3.05
CA LYS A 76 -16.28 7.41 -3.00
C LYS A 76 -17.47 6.54 -3.43
N LYS A 77 -17.33 5.78 -4.53
CA LYS A 77 -18.36 4.84 -5.00
C LYS A 77 -18.70 3.77 -3.95
N ARG A 78 -17.70 3.29 -3.20
CA ARG A 78 -17.89 2.31 -2.12
C ARG A 78 -18.49 2.90 -0.84
N ALA A 79 -18.31 4.20 -0.61
CA ALA A 79 -18.90 4.89 0.55
C ALA A 79 -20.36 5.29 0.33
N THR A 80 -20.82 5.30 -0.93
CA THR A 80 -22.20 5.67 -1.30
C THR A 80 -23.07 4.43 -1.59
N GLN A 81 -22.46 3.25 -1.65
CA GLN A 81 -23.12 1.93 -1.72
C GLN A 81 -23.25 1.36 -0.30
#